data_AF-A0A925PPS7-F1
#
_entry.id   AF-A0A925PPS7-F1
#
_cell.length_a   1.000
_cell.length_b   1.000
_cell.length_c   1.000
_cell.angle_alpha   90.00
_cell.angle_beta   90.00
_cell.angle_gamma   90.00
#
_symmetry.space_group_name_H-M   'P 1'
#
loop_
_entity.id
_entity.type
_entity.pdbx_description
1 polymer ?
#
loop_
_entity_poly.entity_id
_entity_poly.type
_entity_poly.pdbx_seq_one_letter_code
_entity_poly.pdbx_strand_id
1 'polypeptide(L)'
;MPRFVLAFVLCCCVPQGATVIGAGALAASSELSLCLDASTTLGAGGDVSDEALKSAQSACTRLKQSSPDQKTLARVKAAAETIDEEVQRRQASGR
;
A
#
# COMPACT_ATOMS: atom_id res chain seq x y z
N MET A 1 -51.24 -32.38 18.59
CA MET A 1 -50.45 -33.15 17.61
C MET A 1 -49.82 -32.18 16.62
N PRO A 2 -48.49 -32.11 16.49
CA PRO A 2 -47.81 -31.12 15.67
C PRO A 2 -47.61 -31.62 14.23
N ARG A 3 -47.66 -30.70 13.25
CA ARG A 3 -47.02 -30.86 11.94
C ARG A 3 -46.37 -29.55 11.50
N PHE A 4 -45.10 -29.71 11.16
CA PHE A 4 -44.09 -28.80 10.62
C PHE A 4 -44.55 -27.94 9.44
N VAL A 5 -44.06 -26.68 9.37
CA VAL A 5 -43.42 -26.12 8.17
C VAL A 5 -42.29 -25.16 8.60
N LEU A 6 -41.12 -25.35 7.99
CA LEU A 6 -39.90 -24.53 8.04
C LEU A 6 -40.16 -23.06 7.66
N ALA A 7 -39.56 -22.13 8.40
CA ALA A 7 -39.00 -20.92 7.81
C ALA A 7 -37.68 -20.60 8.51
N PHE A 8 -36.65 -20.53 7.67
CA PHE A 8 -35.24 -20.61 7.96
C PHE A 8 -34.67 -19.19 7.97
N VAL A 9 -34.37 -18.61 9.15
CA VAL A 9 -33.35 -17.55 9.26
C VAL A 9 -32.62 -17.75 10.58
N LEU A 10 -31.69 -18.70 10.56
CA LEU A 10 -30.83 -19.02 11.69
C LEU A 10 -29.79 -17.91 11.87
N CYS A 11 -29.82 -17.35 13.06
CA CYS A 11 -28.68 -16.84 13.81
C CYS A 11 -27.41 -17.68 13.56
N CYS A 12 -26.39 -17.07 12.96
CA CYS A 12 -25.00 -17.48 13.15
C CYS A 12 -24.12 -16.23 13.14
N CYS A 13 -23.54 -15.97 14.32
CA CYS A 13 -22.30 -15.24 14.53
C CYS A 13 -21.38 -15.28 13.29
N VAL A 14 -21.24 -14.17 12.58
CA VAL A 14 -20.00 -13.95 11.82
C VAL A 14 -19.01 -13.35 12.82
N PRO A 15 -17.89 -14.03 13.10
CA PRO A 15 -17.03 -13.73 14.22
C PRO A 15 -16.35 -12.36 14.07
N GLN A 16 -16.23 -11.67 15.19
CA GLN A 16 -15.11 -10.77 15.44
C GLN A 16 -13.81 -11.53 15.17
N GLY A 17 -12.96 -11.01 14.28
CA GLY A 17 -11.62 -11.56 14.05
C GLY A 17 -11.51 -12.54 12.89
N ALA A 18 -11.81 -12.10 11.67
CA ALA A 18 -11.08 -12.60 10.52
C ALA A 18 -9.76 -11.82 10.44
N THR A 19 -8.77 -12.33 11.17
CA THR A 19 -7.37 -11.98 11.12
C THR A 19 -6.86 -12.19 9.68
N VAL A 20 -7.13 -11.26 8.76
CA VAL A 20 -6.34 -11.13 7.52
C VAL A 20 -5.02 -10.44 7.88
N ILE A 21 -4.30 -10.99 8.85
CA ILE A 21 -2.90 -10.69 9.10
C ILE A 21 -2.15 -11.83 8.42
N GLY A 22 -1.69 -11.62 7.20
CA GLY A 22 -0.90 -12.66 6.53
C GLY A 22 -0.49 -12.31 5.10
N ALA A 23 -1.34 -11.60 4.36
CA ALA A 23 -0.99 -11.16 3.00
C ALA A 23 -1.00 -9.63 2.87
N GLY A 24 -2.01 -8.95 3.43
CA GLY A 24 -2.14 -7.49 3.33
C GLY A 24 -1.07 -6.73 4.12
N ALA A 25 -0.74 -7.18 5.34
CA ALA A 25 0.29 -6.53 6.16
C ALA A 25 1.71 -6.75 5.62
N LEU A 26 2.01 -7.93 5.07
CA LEU A 26 3.30 -8.20 4.41
C LEU A 26 3.40 -7.46 3.08
N ALA A 27 2.34 -7.46 2.26
CA ALA A 27 2.31 -6.69 1.02
C ALA A 27 2.41 -5.18 1.30
N ALA A 28 1.69 -4.66 2.29
CA ALA A 28 1.82 -3.27 2.71
C ALA A 28 3.23 -2.97 3.27
N SER A 29 3.87 -3.90 3.98
CA SER A 29 5.25 -3.71 4.46
C SER A 29 6.27 -3.73 3.31
N SER A 30 6.09 -4.60 2.32
CA SER A 30 6.92 -4.63 1.11
C SER A 30 6.71 -3.40 0.24
N GLU A 31 5.47 -2.97 0.04
CA GLU A 31 5.16 -1.73 -0.68
C GLU A 31 5.71 -0.52 0.07
N LEU A 32 5.59 -0.49 1.40
CA LEU A 32 6.13 0.59 2.24
C LEU A 32 7.64 0.64 2.13
N SER A 33 8.30 -0.52 2.19
CA SER A 33 9.74 -0.62 1.99
C SER A 33 10.13 -0.12 0.60
N LEU A 34 9.47 -0.56 -0.47
CA LEU A 34 9.78 -0.11 -1.84
C LEU A 34 9.64 1.41 -2.01
N CYS A 35 8.57 1.99 -1.47
CA CYS A 35 8.32 3.43 -1.53
C CYS A 35 9.40 4.22 -0.76
N LEU A 36 9.66 3.84 0.49
CA LEU A 36 10.59 4.56 1.36
C LEU A 36 12.06 4.34 0.99
N ASP A 37 12.42 3.14 0.55
CA ASP A 37 13.79 2.78 0.16
C ASP A 37 14.21 3.51 -1.12
N ALA A 38 13.32 3.58 -2.12
CA ALA A 38 13.56 4.36 -3.33
C ALA A 38 13.72 5.86 -3.00
N SER A 39 12.83 6.44 -2.19
CA SER A 39 12.97 7.84 -1.75
C SER A 39 14.25 8.08 -0.96
N THR A 40 14.64 7.16 -0.08
CA THR A 40 15.89 7.27 0.70
C THR A 40 17.11 7.21 -0.21
N THR A 41 17.12 6.28 -1.17
CA THR A 41 18.19 6.15 -2.15
C THR A 41 18.33 7.43 -2.99
N LEU A 42 17.21 7.96 -3.50
CA LEU A 42 17.18 9.21 -4.26
C LEU A 42 17.62 10.42 -3.42
N GLY A 43 17.14 10.53 -2.18
CA GLY A 43 17.52 11.59 -1.25
C GLY A 43 19.01 11.55 -0.85
N ALA A 44 19.63 10.38 -0.90
CA ALA A 44 21.07 10.20 -0.72
C ALA A 44 21.89 10.46 -2.00
N GLY A 45 21.24 10.79 -3.12
CA GLY A 45 21.89 10.96 -4.43
C GLY A 45 22.23 9.64 -5.13
N GLY A 46 21.67 8.52 -4.67
CA GLY A 46 21.77 7.22 -5.32
C GLY A 46 20.94 7.14 -6.60
N ASP A 47 21.32 6.24 -7.50
CA ASP A 47 20.57 5.98 -8.72
C ASP A 47 19.56 4.85 -8.49
N VAL A 48 18.34 5.05 -8.98
CA VAL A 48 17.27 4.07 -8.99
C VAL A 48 16.88 3.82 -10.46
N SER A 49 16.79 2.58 -10.91
CA SER A 49 16.36 2.27 -12.29
C SER A 49 14.94 2.77 -12.56
N ASP A 50 14.60 3.08 -13.82
CA ASP A 50 13.26 3.59 -14.18
C ASP A 50 12.14 2.59 -13.86
N GLU A 51 12.40 1.29 -13.95
CA GLU A 51 11.47 0.24 -13.52
C GLU A 51 11.25 0.26 -12.00
N ALA A 52 12.32 0.46 -11.23
CA ALA A 52 12.26 0.56 -9.79
C ALA A 52 11.58 1.86 -9.33
N LEU A 53 11.75 2.94 -10.09
CA LEU A 53 11.08 4.22 -9.87
C LEU A 53 9.57 4.12 -10.08
N LYS A 54 9.14 3.45 -11.16
CA LYS A 54 7.73 3.16 -11.44
C LYS A 54 7.12 2.23 -10.37
N SER A 55 7.84 1.19 -9.96
CA SER A 55 7.36 0.28 -8.94
C SER A 55 7.22 0.98 -7.59
N ALA A 56 8.19 1.81 -7.19
CA ALA A 56 8.12 2.64 -5.99
C ALA A 56 6.94 3.63 -6.03
N GLN A 57 6.72 4.32 -7.15
CA GLN A 57 5.58 5.23 -7.33
C GLN A 57 4.24 4.50 -7.15
N SER A 58 4.10 3.32 -7.78
CA SER A 58 2.89 2.51 -7.66
C SER A 58 2.65 2.04 -6.22
N ALA A 59 3.72 1.64 -5.52
CA ALA A 59 3.67 1.25 -4.12
C ALA A 59 3.24 2.42 -3.22
N CYS A 60 3.85 3.61 -3.38
CA CYS A 60 3.45 4.82 -2.65
C CYS A 60 1.97 5.17 -2.88
N THR A 61 1.49 5.04 -4.12
CA THR A 61 0.08 5.31 -4.46
C THR A 61 -0.87 4.35 -3.75
N ARG A 62 -0.56 3.06 -3.75
CA ARG A 62 -1.35 2.04 -3.05
C ARG A 62 -1.38 2.25 -1.55
N LEU A 63 -0.24 2.61 -0.96
CA LEU A 63 -0.14 2.89 0.48
C LEU A 63 -0.92 4.14 0.88
N LYS A 64 -0.95 5.18 0.02
CA LYS A 64 -1.79 6.37 0.24
C LYS A 64 -3.27 6.03 0.33
N GLN A 65 -3.72 5.02 -0.42
CA GLN A 65 -5.12 4.57 -0.44
C GLN A 65 -5.44 3.56 0.67
N SER A 66 -4.45 2.76 1.08
CA SER A 66 -4.68 1.60 1.95
C SER A 66 -4.23 1.81 3.41
N SER A 67 -3.41 2.84 3.69
CA SER A 67 -2.86 3.05 5.04
C SER A 67 -3.81 3.90 5.91
N PRO A 68 -4.35 3.38 7.02
CA PRO A 68 -5.13 4.17 7.98
C PRO A 68 -4.25 4.98 8.95
N ASP A 69 -2.95 4.68 9.03
CA ASP A 69 -2.01 5.34 9.95
C ASP A 69 -1.52 6.68 9.39
N GLN A 70 -1.82 7.76 10.09
CA GLN A 70 -1.51 9.13 9.65
C GLN A 70 0.00 9.40 9.56
N LYS A 71 0.79 8.82 10.46
CA LYS A 71 2.26 8.96 10.48
C LYS A 71 2.89 8.26 9.26
N THR A 72 2.41 7.06 8.96
CA THR A 72 2.80 6.30 7.78
C THR A 72 2.41 7.04 6.52
N LEU A 73 1.18 7.56 6.45
CA LEU A 73 0.72 8.39 5.33
C LEU A 73 1.60 9.63 5.10
N ALA A 74 2.01 10.32 6.16
CA ALA A 74 2.90 11.48 6.06
C ALA A 74 4.26 11.10 5.44
N ARG A 75 4.84 9.97 5.87
CA ARG A 75 6.11 9.46 5.33
C ARG A 75 5.97 9.02 3.87
N VAL A 76 4.90 8.31 3.55
CA VAL A 76 4.62 7.87 2.17
C VAL A 76 4.38 9.08 1.25
N LYS A 77 3.74 10.14 1.73
CA LYS A 77 3.57 11.38 0.95
C LYS A 77 4.91 12.05 0.66
N ALA A 78 5.75 12.26 1.67
CA ALA A 78 7.08 12.84 1.47
C ALA A 78 7.94 11.99 0.51
N ALA A 79 7.87 10.67 0.65
CA ALA A 79 8.56 9.75 -0.25
C ALA A 79 8.02 9.82 -1.69
N ALA A 80 6.70 9.88 -1.84
CA ALA A 80 6.06 10.04 -3.15
C ALA A 80 6.47 11.35 -3.83
N GLU A 81 6.55 12.46 -3.09
CA GLU A 81 7.01 13.75 -3.62
C GLU A 81 8.45 13.66 -4.15
N THR A 82 9.37 13.05 -3.38
CA THR A 82 10.75 12.84 -3.82
C THR A 82 10.82 12.00 -5.11
N ILE A 83 10.01 10.95 -5.19
CA ILE A 83 9.95 10.08 -6.35
C ILE A 83 9.36 10.82 -7.55
N ASP A 84 8.28 11.58 -7.38
CA ASP A 84 7.64 12.36 -8.45
C ASP A 84 8.58 13.45 -9.00
N GLU A 85 9.34 14.13 -8.13
CA GLU A 85 10.38 15.08 -8.55
C GLU A 85 11.45 14.40 -9.40
N GLU A 86 11.91 13.22 -9.00
CA GLU A 86 12.89 12.45 -9.76
C GLU A 86 12.33 11.96 -11.10
N VAL A 87 11.07 11.50 -11.14
CA VAL A 87 10.37 11.16 -12.39
C VAL A 87 10.36 12.36 -13.32
N GLN A 88 9.95 13.54 -12.83
CA GLN A 88 9.89 14.76 -13.63
C GLN A 88 11.26 15.17 -14.14
N ARG A 89 12.30 15.07 -13.29
CA ARG A 89 13.68 15.37 -13.66
C ARG A 89 14.15 14.48 -14.81
N ARG A 90 13.81 13.19 -14.79
CA ARG A 90 14.15 12.25 -15.88
C ARG A 90 13.40 12.52 -17.16
N GLN A 91 12.10 12.81 -17.07
CA GLN A 91 11.28 13.21 -18.21
C GLN A 91 11.81 14.49 -18.87
N ALA A 92 12.21 15.48 -18.07
CA ALA A 92 12.82 16.72 -18.57
C ALA A 92 14.21 16.48 -19.19
N SER A 93 14.94 15.48 -18.70
CA SER A 93 16.26 15.08 -19.21
C SER A 93 16.19 14.16 -20.44
N GLY A 94 15.00 13.70 -20.84
CA GLY A 94 14.83 12.76 -21.95
C GLY A 94 15.41 11.36 -21.70
N ARG A 95 15.53 10.97 -20.43
CA ARG A 95 15.99 9.66 -20.00
C ARG A 95 14.82 8.69 -19.85
#